data_AF-A0A930W3C8-F1
#
_entry.id   AF-A0A930W3C8-F1
#
_cell.length_a   1.000
_cell.length_b   1.000
_cell.length_c   1.000
_cell.angle_alpha   90.00
_cell.angle_beta   90.00
_cell.angle_gamma   90.00
#
_symmetry.space_group_name_H-M   'P 1'
#
loop_
_entity.id
_entity.type
_entity.pdbx_description
1 polymer ?
#
loop_
_entity_poly.entity_id
_entity_poly.type
_entity_poly.pdbx_seq_one_letter_code
_entity_poly.pdbx_strand_id
1 'polypeptide(L)'
;IRPLDDPTKFLTALAPCDAAPDSILTVRAARVMAVGSVVRVIRSEAARAQAERIASLDYPRKRAVNVRVSAHIGQPFTVSLTTADGEHSASVQGFVVEKARTKPVSSEELREHVGRMGSSPFEPIRFDIDLDAECGMSFSAVHGVRTAACTALEEQILAGYQAREKNTAPLSRRSAEKERDAAAKAASLSLSDRASAQARAKDAEICALVTSPEQARIAQAAGASRLYASADALNQGAWPDDMLAHVVPWLDEVCREADHSRLDPWIRTGAPVAVGNISELACALDCHAMAEIRECIPLHNDYAVSALVNSGACGVWLNSELTLTEIAHIAENASVPVGYLVSGRIRTMTSEHCVLMTTGKCIHDCDTCKLRQEPHYLRGIDNDYLPVTTDTQGRSRIWAPQPFDAVPELDVLLAHGVTRLMVDATLLTKEQTERAIARVASAVAAVKQGRALPGRLEGATQGHLFSPIG
;
A
#
# COMPACT_ATOMS: atom_id res chain seq x y z
N ILE A 1 22.04 21.84 26.49
CA ILE A 1 23.04 21.58 25.42
C ILE A 1 23.24 20.07 25.38
N ARG A 2 22.78 19.38 24.33
CA ARG A 2 22.82 17.92 24.30
C ARG A 2 24.28 17.44 24.13
N PRO A 3 24.67 16.26 24.66
CA PRO A 3 26.05 15.78 24.60
C PRO A 3 26.54 15.68 23.16
N LEU A 4 27.74 16.22 22.90
CA LEU A 4 28.43 16.18 21.61
C LEU A 4 28.91 14.78 21.24
N ASP A 5 28.86 13.85 22.19
CA ASP A 5 29.56 12.56 22.11
C ASP A 5 28.59 11.38 21.89
N ASP A 6 27.28 11.67 21.78
CA ASP A 6 26.24 10.67 21.63
C ASP A 6 26.26 10.06 20.20
N PRO A 7 26.57 8.75 20.07
CA PRO A 7 26.69 8.05 18.79
C PRO A 7 25.33 7.75 18.13
N THR A 8 24.22 7.91 18.86
CA THR A 8 22.85 7.70 18.32
C THR A 8 22.35 8.88 17.48
N LYS A 9 23.07 10.01 17.50
CA LYS A 9 22.74 11.17 16.68
C LYS A 9 23.38 11.06 15.31
N PHE A 10 22.52 10.79 14.32
CA PHE A 10 22.88 10.78 12.91
C PHE A 10 23.47 12.13 12.51
N LEU A 11 24.66 12.09 11.90
CA LEU A 11 25.23 13.22 11.17
C LEU A 11 25.54 12.76 9.76
N THR A 12 25.40 13.68 8.82
CA THR A 12 25.68 13.42 7.42
C THR A 12 26.96 14.17 7.03
N ALA A 13 27.79 13.51 6.23
CA ALA A 13 28.99 14.12 5.67
C ALA A 13 29.09 13.69 4.21
N LEU A 14 29.54 14.60 3.36
CA LEU A 14 29.65 14.36 1.93
C LEU A 14 30.98 13.66 1.64
N ALA A 15 30.93 12.49 0.99
CA ALA A 15 32.13 11.85 0.49
C ALA A 15 32.73 12.71 -0.64
N PRO A 16 34.03 13.05 -0.59
CA PRO A 16 34.64 13.97 -1.55
C PRO A 16 34.83 13.35 -2.95
N CYS A 17 34.80 12.02 -3.04
CA CYS A 17 34.91 11.27 -4.28
C CYS A 17 34.15 9.94 -4.17
N ASP A 18 33.91 9.31 -5.32
CA ASP A 18 33.37 7.95 -5.38
C ASP A 18 34.36 6.94 -4.76
N ALA A 19 33.81 5.89 -4.16
CA ALA A 19 34.54 4.80 -3.54
C ALA A 19 34.05 3.45 -4.05
N ALA A 20 34.98 2.58 -4.41
CA ALA A 20 34.68 1.18 -4.66
C ALA A 20 34.49 0.42 -3.33
N PRO A 21 33.82 -0.74 -3.33
CA PRO A 21 33.84 -1.66 -2.18
C PRO A 21 35.27 -1.87 -1.66
N ASP A 22 35.41 -2.00 -0.34
CA ASP A 22 36.68 -2.20 0.37
C ASP A 22 37.70 -1.05 0.30
N SER A 23 37.34 0.09 -0.32
CA SER A 23 38.20 1.28 -0.33
C SER A 23 38.09 2.09 0.97
N ILE A 24 39.17 2.81 1.30
CA ILE A 24 39.25 3.68 2.48
C ILE A 24 39.04 5.13 2.01
N LEU A 25 38.07 5.81 2.62
CA LEU A 25 37.78 7.23 2.38
C LEU A 25 38.07 8.06 3.63
N THR A 26 38.59 9.26 3.40
CA THR A 26 38.66 10.30 4.44
C THR A 26 37.54 11.30 4.21
N VAL A 27 36.68 11.50 5.21
CA VAL A 27 35.52 12.39 5.12
C VAL A 27 35.56 13.41 6.25
N ARG A 28 35.27 14.67 5.94
CA ARG A 28 35.20 15.73 6.94
C ARG A 28 33.82 15.73 7.59
N ALA A 29 33.75 15.28 8.84
CA ALA A 29 32.55 15.35 9.66
C ALA A 29 32.45 16.68 10.43
N ALA A 30 31.25 17.05 10.86
CA ALA A 30 31.00 18.26 11.66
C ALA A 30 31.52 18.17 13.10
N ARG A 31 31.90 16.97 13.56
CA ARG A 31 32.49 16.68 14.87
C ARG A 31 33.44 15.48 14.79
N VAL A 32 34.26 15.30 15.82
CA VAL A 32 35.12 14.12 15.96
C VAL A 32 34.26 12.88 16.19
N MET A 33 34.54 11.80 15.45
CA MET A 33 33.82 10.53 15.57
C MET A 33 34.70 9.49 16.27
N ALA A 34 34.10 8.69 17.16
CA ALA A 34 34.80 7.59 17.81
C ALA A 34 35.16 6.49 16.81
N VAL A 35 36.36 5.92 16.94
CA VAL A 35 36.79 4.76 16.15
C VAL A 35 35.82 3.60 16.37
N GLY A 36 35.41 2.92 15.31
CA GLY A 36 34.40 1.84 15.36
C GLY A 36 32.95 2.29 15.17
N SER A 37 32.70 3.59 15.02
CA SER A 37 31.36 4.10 14.66
C SER A 37 30.87 3.48 13.34
N VAL A 38 29.63 2.99 13.33
CA VAL A 38 29.00 2.45 12.12
C VAL A 38 28.65 3.59 11.17
N VAL A 39 29.10 3.51 9.92
CA VAL A 39 28.78 4.46 8.86
C VAL A 39 28.00 3.74 7.77
N ARG A 40 27.01 4.41 7.17
CA ARG A 40 26.23 3.90 6.05
C ARG A 40 26.11 4.96 4.96
N VAL A 41 26.13 4.53 3.70
CA VAL A 41 25.82 5.41 2.56
C VAL A 41 24.31 5.62 2.53
N ILE A 42 23.86 6.86 2.74
CA ILE A 42 22.43 7.23 2.73
C ILE A 42 21.99 7.84 1.39
N ARG A 43 22.94 8.33 0.59
CA ARG A 43 22.69 8.93 -0.73
C ARG A 43 23.92 8.72 -1.62
N SER A 44 23.71 8.21 -2.84
CA SER A 44 24.72 8.15 -3.90
C SER A 44 24.15 8.80 -5.15
N GLU A 45 24.88 9.79 -5.68
CA GLU A 45 24.49 10.46 -6.92
C GLU A 45 24.63 9.54 -8.13
N ALA A 46 25.67 8.72 -8.17
CA ALA A 46 25.83 7.68 -9.19
C ALA A 46 24.68 6.66 -9.17
N ALA A 47 24.27 6.18 -7.98
CA ALA A 47 23.14 5.26 -7.84
C ALA A 47 21.80 5.91 -8.22
N ARG A 48 21.59 7.19 -7.85
CA ARG A 48 20.42 7.96 -8.30
C ARG A 48 20.40 8.14 -9.81
N ALA A 49 21.50 8.56 -10.42
CA ALA A 49 21.60 8.74 -11.86
C ALA A 49 21.41 7.42 -12.60
N GLN A 50 21.89 6.29 -12.04
CA GLN A 50 21.61 4.97 -12.58
C GLN A 50 20.13 4.59 -12.45
N ALA A 51 19.52 4.83 -11.29
CA ALA A 51 18.10 4.58 -11.08
C ALA A 51 17.22 5.46 -11.99
N GLU A 52 17.56 6.74 -12.15
CA GLU A 52 16.89 7.67 -13.07
C GLU A 52 17.05 7.23 -14.53
N ARG A 53 18.26 6.83 -14.96
CA ARG A 53 18.47 6.25 -16.29
C ARG A 53 17.57 5.03 -16.52
N ILE A 54 17.56 4.08 -15.58
CA ILE A 54 16.73 2.88 -15.67
C ILE A 54 15.24 3.23 -15.68
N ALA A 55 14.80 4.14 -14.81
CA ALA A 55 13.41 4.59 -14.72
C ALA A 55 12.96 5.38 -15.96
N SER A 56 13.90 6.05 -16.64
CA SER A 56 13.65 6.77 -17.89
C SER A 56 13.66 5.87 -19.13
N LEU A 57 14.09 4.61 -19.00
CA LEU A 57 13.98 3.65 -20.09
C LEU A 57 12.50 3.43 -20.37
N ASP A 58 12.12 3.66 -21.62
CA ASP A 58 10.82 3.21 -22.10
C ASP A 58 10.76 1.70 -21.88
N TYR A 59 9.70 1.20 -21.26
CA TYR A 59 9.49 -0.25 -21.12
C TYR A 59 8.77 -0.71 -22.38
N PRO A 60 9.48 -1.20 -23.42
CA PRO A 60 8.81 -1.65 -24.62
C PRO A 60 7.91 -2.82 -24.23
N ARG A 61 6.61 -2.67 -24.49
CA ARG A 61 5.63 -3.72 -24.22
C ARG A 61 5.90 -5.00 -25.02
N LYS A 62 6.76 -4.93 -26.04
CA LYS A 62 7.19 -6.05 -26.88
C LYS A 62 8.71 -6.15 -26.92
N ARG A 63 9.23 -7.37 -26.88
CA ARG A 63 10.65 -7.68 -26.96
C ARG A 63 11.07 -7.78 -28.42
N ALA A 64 12.12 -7.06 -28.79
CA ALA A 64 12.64 -7.05 -30.14
C ALA A 64 13.24 -8.43 -30.53
N VAL A 65 12.89 -8.94 -31.71
CA VAL A 65 13.37 -10.22 -32.23
C VAL A 65 13.87 -10.14 -33.67
N ASN A 66 14.92 -10.90 -33.95
CA ASN A 66 15.36 -11.22 -35.30
C ASN A 66 14.60 -12.48 -35.78
N VAL A 67 14.06 -12.43 -37.00
CA VAL A 67 13.26 -13.51 -37.59
C VAL A 67 14.02 -14.14 -38.74
N ARG A 68 14.19 -15.46 -38.72
CA ARG A 68 14.70 -16.23 -39.85
C ARG A 68 13.64 -17.17 -40.39
N VAL A 69 13.42 -17.15 -41.69
CA VAL A 69 12.46 -17.99 -42.39
C VAL A 69 13.21 -18.82 -43.43
N SER A 70 13.01 -20.13 -43.44
CA SER A 70 13.54 -21.03 -44.48
C SER A 70 12.41 -21.82 -45.13
N ALA A 71 12.37 -21.77 -46.46
CA ALA A 71 11.34 -22.36 -47.28
C ALA A 71 11.97 -22.93 -48.58
N HIS A 72 12.25 -24.24 -48.57
CA HIS A 72 12.75 -24.96 -49.74
C HIS A 72 11.80 -26.08 -50.13
N ILE A 73 11.61 -26.29 -51.44
CA ILE A 73 10.69 -27.29 -51.96
C ILE A 73 11.12 -28.69 -51.51
N GLY A 74 10.17 -29.45 -50.95
CA GLY A 74 10.44 -30.78 -50.39
C GLY A 74 11.05 -30.77 -48.99
N GLN A 75 11.31 -29.60 -48.40
CA GLN A 75 11.77 -29.44 -47.01
C GLN A 75 10.67 -28.84 -46.12
N PRO A 76 10.72 -29.06 -44.79
CA PRO A 76 9.81 -28.40 -43.86
C PRO A 76 9.99 -26.88 -43.82
N PHE A 77 8.89 -26.14 -43.87
CA PHE A 77 8.88 -24.70 -43.62
C PHE A 77 9.32 -24.41 -42.18
N THR A 78 10.32 -23.56 -42.00
CA THR A 78 10.93 -23.29 -40.70
C THR A 78 10.90 -21.81 -40.37
N VAL A 79 10.46 -21.47 -39.16
CA VAL A 79 10.54 -20.11 -38.59
C VAL A 79 11.40 -20.17 -37.33
N SER A 80 12.43 -19.33 -37.27
CA SER A 80 13.29 -19.16 -36.10
C SER A 80 13.23 -17.72 -35.61
N LEU A 81 13.12 -17.55 -34.30
CA LEU A 81 13.10 -16.27 -33.62
C LEU A 81 14.28 -16.20 -32.66
N THR A 82 14.94 -15.05 -32.58
CA THR A 82 16.04 -14.81 -31.65
C THR A 82 15.90 -13.42 -31.05
N THR A 83 16.02 -13.29 -29.74
CA THR A 83 15.97 -11.99 -29.06
C THR A 83 17.11 -11.08 -29.55
N ALA A 84 16.91 -9.76 -29.51
CA ALA A 84 17.90 -8.80 -30.02
C ALA A 84 19.25 -8.85 -29.26
N ASP A 85 19.22 -9.23 -27.99
CA ASP A 85 20.38 -9.48 -27.13
C ASP A 85 21.06 -10.84 -27.40
N GLY A 86 20.42 -11.73 -28.17
CA GLY A 86 20.91 -13.07 -28.49
C GLY A 86 20.76 -14.10 -27.36
N GLU A 87 20.18 -13.73 -26.22
CA GLU A 87 20.08 -14.62 -25.04
C GLU A 87 19.18 -15.83 -25.26
N HIS A 88 18.09 -15.65 -26.04
CA HIS A 88 17.10 -16.70 -26.26
C HIS A 88 16.80 -16.87 -27.75
N SER A 89 16.63 -18.12 -28.16
CA SER A 89 16.21 -18.46 -29.52
C SER A 89 15.28 -19.67 -29.51
N ALA A 90 14.38 -19.71 -30.50
CA ALA A 90 13.52 -20.86 -30.75
C ALA A 90 13.35 -21.06 -32.25
N SER A 91 13.27 -22.33 -32.69
CA SER A 91 13.08 -22.71 -34.08
C SER A 91 11.99 -23.77 -34.17
N VAL A 92 11.02 -23.55 -35.06
CA VAL A 92 9.88 -24.45 -35.25
C VAL A 92 9.73 -24.79 -36.72
N GLN A 93 9.55 -26.08 -36.98
CA GLN A 93 9.26 -26.64 -38.30
C GLN A 93 7.77 -26.95 -38.44
N GLY A 94 7.22 -26.74 -39.62
CA GLY A 94 5.82 -27.03 -39.93
C GLY A 94 5.65 -28.00 -41.08
N PHE A 95 4.81 -27.60 -42.04
CA PHE A 95 4.46 -28.38 -43.22
C PHE A 95 5.62 -28.44 -44.23
N VAL A 96 5.63 -29.46 -45.08
CA VAL A 96 6.58 -29.58 -46.19
C VAL A 96 6.18 -28.62 -47.31
N VAL A 97 7.13 -27.83 -47.81
CA VAL A 97 6.86 -26.84 -48.86
C VAL A 97 6.69 -27.54 -50.21
N GLU A 98 5.56 -27.28 -50.87
CA GLU A 98 5.25 -27.82 -52.20
C GLU A 98 5.59 -26.79 -53.30
N LYS A 99 5.62 -27.25 -54.55
CA LYS A 99 5.62 -26.34 -55.70
C LYS A 99 4.29 -25.59 -55.80
N ALA A 100 4.35 -24.31 -56.18
CA ALA A 100 3.19 -23.47 -56.35
C ALA A 100 2.25 -24.01 -57.44
N ARG A 101 0.97 -24.22 -57.07
CA ARG A 101 -0.07 -24.67 -58.01
C ARG A 101 -0.67 -23.51 -58.82
N THR A 102 -0.62 -22.30 -58.29
CA THR A 102 -1.18 -21.10 -58.92
C THR A 102 -0.14 -19.97 -58.99
N LYS A 103 0.20 -19.37 -57.84
CA LYS A 103 1.17 -18.28 -57.72
C LYS A 103 2.21 -18.65 -56.65
N PRO A 104 3.52 -18.55 -56.94
CA PRO A 104 4.56 -18.65 -55.92
C PRO A 104 4.46 -17.54 -54.88
N VAL A 105 4.81 -17.86 -53.63
CA VAL A 105 4.86 -16.88 -52.54
C VAL A 105 6.13 -16.04 -52.66
N SER A 106 6.04 -14.73 -52.41
CA SER A 106 7.21 -13.84 -52.44
C SER A 106 7.86 -13.67 -51.06
N SER A 107 9.10 -13.15 -51.05
CA SER A 107 9.80 -12.82 -49.80
C SER A 107 9.06 -11.75 -49.00
N GLU A 108 8.44 -10.79 -49.69
CA GLU A 108 7.65 -9.70 -49.12
C GLU A 108 6.38 -10.23 -48.46
N GLU A 109 5.68 -11.16 -49.13
CA GLU A 109 4.48 -11.82 -48.58
C GLU A 109 4.84 -12.62 -47.32
N LEU A 110 5.97 -13.36 -47.32
CA LEU A 110 6.43 -14.06 -46.12
C LEU A 110 6.80 -13.10 -44.98
N ARG A 111 7.53 -12.02 -45.27
CA ARG A 111 7.88 -10.99 -44.29
C ARG A 111 6.63 -10.41 -43.64
N GLU A 112 5.62 -10.09 -44.44
CA GLU A 112 4.36 -9.54 -43.96
C GLU A 112 3.59 -10.55 -43.08
N HIS A 113 3.44 -11.78 -43.54
CA HIS A 113 2.62 -12.79 -42.85
C HIS A 113 3.28 -13.32 -41.57
N VAL A 114 4.60 -13.51 -41.58
CA VAL A 114 5.38 -13.93 -40.39
C VAL A 114 5.56 -12.74 -39.42
N GLY A 115 5.66 -11.52 -39.93
CA GLY A 115 5.83 -10.32 -39.10
C GLY A 115 4.58 -9.89 -38.33
N ARG A 116 3.39 -10.44 -38.64
CA ARG A 116 2.15 -10.19 -37.90
C ARG A 116 2.16 -10.89 -36.52
N MET A 117 2.90 -10.33 -35.59
CA MET A 117 3.10 -10.78 -34.21
C MET A 117 2.15 -10.08 -33.21
N GLY A 118 0.92 -9.76 -33.64
CA GLY A 118 0.01 -8.84 -32.95
C GLY A 118 -0.18 -9.12 -31.45
N SER A 119 -0.62 -10.32 -31.09
CA SER A 119 -0.89 -10.73 -29.70
C SER A 119 0.31 -11.35 -28.98
N SER A 120 1.43 -11.56 -29.66
CA SER A 120 2.63 -12.10 -29.00
C SER A 120 3.45 -10.98 -28.36
N PRO A 121 4.29 -11.29 -27.35
CA PRO A 121 5.15 -10.32 -26.69
C PRO A 121 6.35 -9.90 -27.55
N PHE A 122 6.35 -10.14 -28.86
CA PHE A 122 7.51 -9.97 -29.73
C PHE A 122 7.26 -8.94 -30.82
N GLU A 123 8.29 -8.17 -31.13
CA GLU A 123 8.31 -7.21 -32.23
C GLU A 123 9.48 -7.53 -33.17
N PRO A 124 9.21 -7.86 -34.44
CA PRO A 124 10.27 -8.23 -35.37
C PRO A 124 11.03 -6.99 -35.85
N ILE A 125 12.33 -6.93 -35.59
CA ILE A 125 13.21 -5.82 -35.98
C ILE A 125 14.06 -6.12 -37.21
N ARG A 126 14.20 -7.41 -37.56
CA ARG A 126 14.99 -7.87 -38.71
C ARG A 126 14.42 -9.17 -39.26
N PHE A 127 14.51 -9.33 -40.58
CA PHE A 127 14.16 -10.54 -41.30
C PHE A 127 15.34 -11.07 -42.13
N ASP A 128 15.53 -12.38 -42.07
CA ASP A 128 16.36 -13.17 -42.98
C ASP A 128 15.46 -14.24 -43.61
N ILE A 129 15.29 -14.21 -44.93
CA ILE A 129 14.33 -15.07 -45.64
C ILE A 129 15.09 -15.82 -46.74
N ASP A 130 15.13 -17.13 -46.59
CA ASP A 130 15.70 -18.07 -47.55
C ASP A 130 14.55 -18.85 -48.22
N LEU A 131 14.34 -18.65 -49.52
CA LEU A 131 13.11 -19.02 -50.23
C LEU A 131 13.39 -19.47 -51.68
N ASP A 132 12.92 -20.66 -52.06
CA ASP A 132 12.96 -21.10 -53.46
C ASP A 132 11.91 -20.37 -54.32
N ALA A 133 12.23 -20.10 -55.59
CA ALA A 133 11.40 -19.30 -56.48
C ALA A 133 9.99 -19.88 -56.79
N GLU A 134 9.79 -21.19 -56.66
CA GLU A 134 8.53 -21.87 -56.99
C GLU A 134 7.75 -22.34 -55.74
N CYS A 135 8.05 -21.83 -54.55
CA CYS A 135 7.38 -22.27 -53.31
C CYS A 135 5.87 -21.91 -53.30
N GLY A 136 5.04 -22.92 -53.05
CA GLY A 136 3.60 -22.79 -52.79
C GLY A 136 3.26 -23.15 -51.35
N MET A 137 2.54 -22.29 -50.66
CA MET A 137 2.09 -22.51 -49.28
C MET A 137 0.80 -21.77 -48.96
N SER A 138 0.07 -22.24 -47.95
CA SER A 138 -1.10 -21.52 -47.43
C SER A 138 -0.70 -20.58 -46.29
N PHE A 139 -1.19 -19.34 -46.32
CA PHE A 139 -0.87 -18.37 -45.26
C PHE A 139 -1.40 -18.79 -43.88
N SER A 140 -2.48 -19.56 -43.82
CA SER A 140 -2.98 -20.14 -42.56
C SER A 140 -1.93 -21.07 -41.93
N ALA A 141 -1.28 -21.91 -42.73
CA ALA A 141 -0.22 -22.79 -42.24
C ALA A 141 1.04 -22.00 -41.82
N VAL A 142 1.41 -20.96 -42.56
CA VAL A 142 2.50 -20.03 -42.18
C VAL A 142 2.20 -19.36 -40.84
N HIS A 143 0.97 -18.89 -40.62
CA HIS A 143 0.54 -18.31 -39.36
C HIS A 143 0.62 -19.29 -38.20
N GLY A 144 0.29 -20.57 -38.44
CA GLY A 144 0.44 -21.64 -37.46
C GLY A 144 1.89 -21.82 -37.00
N VAL A 145 2.83 -21.91 -37.94
CA VAL A 145 4.27 -22.08 -37.62
C VAL A 145 4.83 -20.84 -36.93
N ARG A 146 4.45 -19.64 -37.37
CA ARG A 146 4.81 -18.38 -36.70
C ARG A 146 4.32 -18.37 -35.24
N THR A 147 3.04 -18.69 -35.01
CA THR A 147 2.47 -18.71 -33.65
C THR A 147 3.22 -19.71 -32.77
N ALA A 148 3.50 -20.91 -33.29
CA ALA A 148 4.29 -21.92 -32.55
C ALA A 148 5.72 -21.44 -32.25
N ALA A 149 6.39 -20.76 -33.19
CA ALA A 149 7.71 -20.19 -32.96
C ALA A 149 7.69 -19.09 -31.88
N CYS A 150 6.67 -18.22 -31.87
CA CYS A 150 6.47 -17.25 -30.79
C CYS A 150 6.28 -17.96 -29.44
N THR A 151 5.39 -18.95 -29.36
CA THR A 151 5.16 -19.71 -28.12
C THR A 151 6.42 -20.40 -27.63
N ALA A 152 7.18 -21.04 -28.52
CA ALA A 152 8.44 -21.70 -28.15
C ALA A 152 9.49 -20.70 -27.61
N LEU A 153 9.60 -19.51 -28.20
CA LEU A 153 10.52 -18.49 -27.69
C LEU A 153 10.08 -17.94 -26.33
N GLU A 154 8.78 -17.75 -26.14
CA GLU A 154 8.21 -17.35 -24.85
C GLU A 154 8.52 -18.38 -23.76
N GLU A 155 8.33 -19.67 -24.05
CA GLU A 155 8.69 -20.76 -23.14
C GLU A 155 10.18 -20.77 -22.79
N GLN A 156 11.08 -20.55 -23.76
CA GLN A 156 12.52 -20.47 -23.51
C GLN A 156 12.90 -19.30 -22.58
N ILE A 157 12.25 -18.14 -22.75
CA ILE A 157 12.46 -16.98 -21.88
C ILE A 157 11.94 -17.28 -20.47
N LEU A 158 10.76 -17.89 -20.35
CA LEU A 158 10.11 -18.17 -19.06
C LEU A 158 10.74 -19.35 -18.30
N ALA A 159 11.46 -20.26 -18.98
CA ALA A 159 12.10 -21.41 -18.35
C ALA A 159 13.04 -21.01 -17.19
N GLY A 160 13.77 -19.90 -17.32
CA GLY A 160 14.63 -19.36 -16.26
C GLY A 160 13.85 -18.85 -15.03
N TYR A 161 12.57 -18.51 -15.19
CA TYR A 161 11.70 -18.04 -14.12
C TYR A 161 10.96 -19.17 -13.39
N GLN A 162 10.86 -20.36 -13.98
CA GLN A 162 10.22 -21.53 -13.33
C GLN A 162 10.94 -21.95 -12.04
N ALA A 163 12.26 -21.77 -11.97
CA ALA A 163 13.03 -22.02 -10.74
C ALA A 163 12.74 -20.97 -9.65
N ARG A 164 12.48 -19.71 -10.03
CA ARG A 164 12.06 -18.65 -9.10
C ARG A 164 10.66 -18.88 -8.59
N GLU A 165 9.74 -19.37 -9.43
CA GLU A 165 8.36 -19.70 -9.02
C GLU A 165 8.33 -20.71 -7.85
N LYS A 166 9.22 -21.71 -7.86
CA LYS A 166 9.32 -22.69 -6.77
C LYS A 166 9.81 -22.12 -5.43
N ASN A 167 10.55 -21.01 -5.47
CA ASN A 167 11.20 -20.39 -4.31
C ASN A 167 10.57 -19.05 -3.90
N THR A 168 9.58 -18.56 -4.67
CA THR A 168 8.83 -17.35 -4.35
C THR A 168 7.54 -17.78 -3.67
N ALA A 169 7.14 -17.09 -2.59
CA ALA A 169 5.86 -17.34 -1.94
C ALA A 169 4.75 -17.34 -3.00
N PRO A 170 3.83 -18.33 -3.02
CA PRO A 170 2.93 -18.52 -4.15
C PRO A 170 1.90 -17.39 -4.23
N LEU A 171 2.17 -16.38 -5.04
CA LEU A 171 1.10 -15.67 -5.74
C LEU A 171 0.82 -16.46 -7.01
N SER A 172 0.13 -17.59 -6.83
CA SER A 172 -0.25 -18.46 -7.93
C SER A 172 -1.06 -17.69 -8.97
N ARG A 173 -1.11 -18.13 -10.24
CA ARG A 173 -2.06 -17.62 -11.23
C ARG A 173 -3.50 -17.54 -10.68
N ARG A 174 -3.87 -18.48 -9.80
CA ARG A 174 -5.16 -18.47 -9.10
C ARG A 174 -5.33 -17.27 -8.16
N SER A 175 -4.26 -16.75 -7.56
CA SER A 175 -4.28 -15.55 -6.75
C SER A 175 -4.54 -14.31 -7.60
N ALA A 176 -3.89 -14.20 -8.77
CA ALA A 176 -4.12 -13.12 -9.73
C ALA A 176 -5.51 -13.21 -10.41
N GLU A 177 -5.99 -14.42 -10.71
CA GLU A 177 -7.36 -14.67 -11.17
C GLU A 177 -8.36 -14.27 -10.09
N LYS A 178 -8.14 -14.66 -8.84
CA LYS A 178 -8.97 -14.23 -7.72
C LYS A 178 -8.90 -12.73 -7.47
N GLU A 179 -7.76 -12.05 -7.64
CA GLU A 179 -7.69 -10.59 -7.56
C GLU A 179 -8.50 -9.93 -8.68
N ARG A 180 -8.45 -10.47 -9.91
CA ARG A 180 -9.30 -10.02 -11.02
C ARG A 180 -10.78 -10.27 -10.75
N ASP A 181 -11.12 -11.45 -10.24
CA ASP A 181 -12.48 -11.81 -9.86
C ASP A 181 -12.97 -10.97 -8.68
N ALA A 182 -12.10 -10.69 -7.71
CA ALA A 182 -12.35 -9.81 -6.58
C ALA A 182 -12.61 -8.37 -7.05
N ALA A 183 -11.78 -7.85 -7.96
CA ALA A 183 -12.00 -6.54 -8.58
C ALA A 183 -13.29 -6.50 -9.41
N ALA A 184 -13.61 -7.55 -10.16
CA ALA A 184 -14.87 -7.66 -10.91
C ALA A 184 -16.09 -7.78 -9.97
N LYS A 185 -15.96 -8.51 -8.85
CA LYS A 185 -16.97 -8.63 -7.80
C LYS A 185 -17.18 -7.31 -7.09
N ALA A 186 -16.11 -6.59 -6.75
CA ALA A 186 -16.15 -5.25 -6.21
C ALA A 186 -16.90 -4.30 -7.17
N ALA A 187 -16.56 -4.32 -8.47
CA ALA A 187 -17.24 -3.50 -9.47
C ALA A 187 -18.74 -3.83 -9.67
N SER A 188 -19.18 -5.03 -9.31
CA SER A 188 -20.58 -5.47 -9.37
C SER A 188 -21.29 -5.49 -8.02
N LEU A 189 -20.64 -5.01 -6.96
CA LEU A 189 -21.16 -5.02 -5.60
C LEU A 189 -22.36 -4.07 -5.47
N SER A 190 -23.50 -4.60 -5.03
CA SER A 190 -24.64 -3.76 -4.67
C SER A 190 -24.38 -3.11 -3.32
N LEU A 191 -24.10 -1.80 -3.33
CA LEU A 191 -23.91 -1.01 -2.10
C LEU A 191 -25.20 -0.79 -1.30
N SER A 192 -26.36 -1.17 -1.86
CA SER A 192 -27.66 -1.03 -1.20
C SER A 192 -28.15 -2.38 -0.69
N ASP A 193 -27.99 -2.62 0.61
CA ASP A 193 -28.64 -3.71 1.33
C ASP A 193 -29.11 -3.26 2.71
N ARG A 194 -30.30 -2.66 2.74
CA ARG A 194 -30.90 -2.12 3.97
C ARG A 194 -31.17 -3.18 5.02
N ALA A 195 -31.48 -4.42 4.61
CA ALA A 195 -31.79 -5.49 5.55
C ALA A 195 -30.50 -5.95 6.26
N SER A 196 -29.42 -6.16 5.51
CA SER A 196 -28.11 -6.45 6.08
C SER A 196 -27.59 -5.31 6.95
N ALA A 197 -27.75 -4.05 6.52
CA ALA A 197 -27.39 -2.88 7.31
C ALA A 197 -28.12 -2.86 8.65
N GLN A 198 -29.45 -3.06 8.65
CA GLN A 198 -30.27 -3.08 9.87
C GLN A 198 -29.88 -4.22 10.82
N ALA A 199 -29.56 -5.40 10.28
CA ALA A 199 -29.11 -6.54 11.06
C ALA A 199 -27.78 -6.24 11.74
N ARG A 200 -26.76 -5.83 10.96
CA ARG A 200 -25.39 -5.58 11.42
C ARG A 200 -25.26 -4.33 12.27
N ALA A 201 -26.14 -3.34 12.13
CA ALA A 201 -26.14 -2.15 12.97
C ALA A 201 -26.29 -2.47 14.47
N LYS A 202 -26.90 -3.62 14.83
CA LYS A 202 -27.04 -4.07 16.22
C LYS A 202 -25.69 -4.38 16.87
N ASP A 203 -24.75 -4.88 16.08
CA ASP A 203 -23.41 -5.28 16.50
C ASP A 203 -22.37 -4.18 16.26
N ALA A 204 -22.82 -2.98 15.86
CA ALA A 204 -21.94 -1.85 15.59
C ALA A 204 -21.31 -1.29 16.87
N GLU A 205 -19.99 -1.26 16.90
CA GLU A 205 -19.17 -0.63 17.94
C GLU A 205 -18.84 0.81 17.53
N ILE A 206 -19.39 1.78 18.24
CA ILE A 206 -19.00 3.19 18.11
C ILE A 206 -17.68 3.35 18.87
N CYS A 207 -16.62 3.66 18.14
CA CYS A 207 -15.26 3.75 18.63
C CYS A 207 -14.84 5.21 18.75
N ALA A 208 -14.07 5.56 19.78
CA ALA A 208 -13.53 6.91 19.94
C ALA A 208 -12.03 6.89 20.25
N LEU A 209 -11.23 7.61 19.45
CA LEU A 209 -9.82 7.88 19.76
C LEU A 209 -9.74 9.19 20.55
N VAL A 210 -9.40 9.10 21.83
CA VAL A 210 -9.44 10.20 22.80
C VAL A 210 -8.05 10.50 23.37
N THR A 211 -7.88 11.71 23.89
CA THR A 211 -6.58 12.23 24.38
C THR A 211 -6.50 12.36 25.90
N SER A 212 -7.63 12.20 26.61
CA SER A 212 -7.67 12.35 28.06
C SER A 212 -8.80 11.55 28.72
N PRO A 213 -8.70 11.26 30.03
CA PRO A 213 -9.77 10.59 30.79
C PRO A 213 -11.10 11.35 30.78
N GLU A 214 -11.05 12.67 30.76
CA GLU A 214 -12.28 13.48 30.74
C GLU A 214 -12.98 13.38 29.37
N GLN A 215 -12.21 13.46 28.28
CA GLN A 215 -12.74 13.29 26.92
C GLN A 215 -13.29 11.86 26.72
N ALA A 216 -12.66 10.84 27.34
CA ALA A 216 -13.15 9.46 27.37
C ALA A 216 -14.56 9.34 27.99
N ARG A 217 -14.80 9.96 29.16
CA ARG A 217 -16.12 9.95 29.82
C ARG A 217 -17.18 10.63 28.96
N ILE A 218 -16.82 11.75 28.32
CA ILE A 218 -17.71 12.47 27.41
C ILE A 218 -18.08 11.59 26.23
N ALA A 219 -17.10 10.93 25.61
CA ALA A 219 -17.35 10.01 24.51
C ALA A 219 -18.27 8.86 24.92
N GLN A 220 -18.03 8.24 26.08
CA GLN A 220 -18.90 7.18 26.61
C GLN A 220 -20.33 7.66 26.86
N ALA A 221 -20.50 8.80 27.54
CA ALA A 221 -21.80 9.39 27.82
C ALA A 221 -22.57 9.74 26.53
N ALA A 222 -21.87 10.12 25.46
CA ALA A 222 -22.45 10.41 24.15
C ALA A 222 -22.78 9.16 23.32
N GLY A 223 -22.37 7.96 23.76
CA GLY A 223 -22.69 6.68 23.11
C GLY A 223 -21.51 5.90 22.54
N ALA A 224 -20.25 6.28 22.81
CA ALA A 224 -19.10 5.46 22.45
C ALA A 224 -19.08 4.16 23.28
N SER A 225 -18.99 3.03 22.59
CA SER A 225 -18.94 1.69 23.18
C SER A 225 -17.52 1.17 23.36
N ARG A 226 -16.55 1.73 22.62
CA ARG A 226 -15.13 1.32 22.66
C ARG A 226 -14.23 2.55 22.63
N LEU A 227 -13.22 2.57 23.48
CA LEU A 227 -12.30 3.70 23.62
C LEU A 227 -10.89 3.31 23.22
N TYR A 228 -10.20 4.23 22.56
CA TYR A 228 -8.80 4.14 22.20
C TYR A 228 -8.07 5.39 22.70
N ALA A 229 -6.81 5.25 23.09
CA ALA A 229 -5.94 6.38 23.40
C ALA A 229 -4.51 6.06 22.99
N SER A 230 -3.75 7.07 22.55
CA SER A 230 -2.35 6.86 22.21
C SER A 230 -1.52 6.47 23.44
N ALA A 231 -0.43 5.74 23.22
CA ALA A 231 0.50 5.39 24.31
C ALA A 231 0.98 6.65 25.07
N ASP A 232 1.21 7.76 24.37
CA ASP A 232 1.58 9.03 24.99
C ASP A 232 0.48 9.59 25.88
N ALA A 233 -0.78 9.59 25.42
CA ALA A 233 -1.91 10.05 26.23
C ALA A 233 -2.09 9.18 27.48
N LEU A 234 -1.89 7.87 27.35
CA LEU A 234 -1.97 6.91 28.46
C LEU A 234 -0.83 7.08 29.46
N ASN A 235 0.39 7.32 29.00
CA ASN A 235 1.58 7.50 29.85
C ASN A 235 1.60 8.85 30.59
N GLN A 236 1.04 9.90 29.98
CA GLN A 236 1.08 11.27 30.55
C GLN A 236 -0.18 11.60 31.36
N GLY A 237 -1.30 10.92 31.09
CA GLY A 237 -2.57 11.18 31.76
C GLY A 237 -2.69 10.50 33.13
N ALA A 238 -3.38 11.15 34.06
CA ALA A 238 -3.83 10.51 35.30
C ALA A 238 -5.11 9.70 35.02
N TRP A 239 -4.95 8.56 34.33
CA TRP A 239 -6.05 7.66 34.01
C TRP A 239 -6.43 6.81 35.23
N PRO A 240 -7.73 6.76 35.61
CA PRO A 240 -8.21 5.83 36.62
C PRO A 240 -7.99 4.36 36.20
N ASP A 241 -7.67 3.47 37.15
CA ASP A 241 -7.37 2.06 36.87
C ASP A 241 -8.53 1.33 36.17
N ASP A 242 -9.77 1.63 36.55
CA ASP A 242 -10.98 1.10 35.92
C ASP A 242 -11.08 1.52 34.45
N MET A 243 -10.70 2.75 34.13
CA MET A 243 -10.69 3.25 32.76
C MET A 243 -9.53 2.65 31.95
N LEU A 244 -8.35 2.52 32.54
CA LEU A 244 -7.19 1.87 31.91
C LEU A 244 -7.47 0.42 31.52
N ALA A 245 -8.33 -0.28 32.27
CA ALA A 245 -8.75 -1.64 31.94
C ALA A 245 -9.64 -1.73 30.68
N HIS A 246 -10.23 -0.62 30.24
CA HIS A 246 -11.22 -0.57 29.16
C HIS A 246 -10.81 0.28 27.96
N VAL A 247 -9.73 1.05 28.05
CA VAL A 247 -9.18 1.83 26.94
C VAL A 247 -8.14 1.01 26.21
N VAL A 248 -8.34 0.82 24.91
CA VAL A 248 -7.42 0.08 24.05
C VAL A 248 -6.23 0.98 23.68
N PRO A 249 -4.98 0.57 23.95
CA PRO A 249 -3.82 1.35 23.54
C PRO A 249 -3.72 1.43 22.01
N TRP A 250 -3.51 2.64 21.51
CA TRP A 250 -3.30 2.95 20.10
C TRP A 250 -1.82 3.28 19.88
N LEU A 251 -1.04 2.26 19.51
CA LEU A 251 0.42 2.35 19.41
C LEU A 251 0.86 3.16 18.18
N ASP A 252 2.12 3.56 18.15
CA ASP A 252 2.63 4.49 17.15
C ASP A 252 2.83 3.85 15.77
N GLU A 253 2.60 4.64 14.72
CA GLU A 253 2.91 4.25 13.34
C GLU A 253 4.42 4.12 13.06
N VAL A 254 5.26 4.70 13.91
CA VAL A 254 6.72 4.58 13.85
C VAL A 254 7.22 4.08 15.20
N CYS A 255 7.92 2.95 15.19
CA CYS A 255 8.59 2.39 16.35
C CYS A 255 10.08 2.21 16.04
N ARG A 256 10.92 2.86 16.84
CA ARG A 256 12.38 2.72 16.88
C ARG A 256 12.77 1.92 18.10
N GLU A 257 14.03 1.50 18.16
CA GLU A 257 14.57 0.79 19.33
C GLU A 257 14.26 1.50 20.66
N ALA A 258 14.39 2.84 20.69
CA ALA A 258 14.13 3.64 21.89
C ALA A 258 12.65 3.74 22.27
N ASP A 259 11.72 3.39 21.38
CA ASP A 259 10.28 3.45 21.65
C ASP A 259 9.77 2.22 22.39
N HIS A 260 10.47 1.08 22.32
CA HIS A 260 10.05 -0.18 22.94
C HIS A 260 9.75 -0.02 24.44
N SER A 261 10.60 0.69 25.19
CA SER A 261 10.37 0.92 26.62
C SER A 261 9.08 1.70 26.92
N ARG A 262 8.57 2.46 25.95
CA ARG A 262 7.35 3.28 26.07
C ARG A 262 6.12 2.55 25.53
N LEU A 263 6.27 1.74 24.48
CA LEU A 263 5.17 1.10 23.75
C LEU A 263 4.89 -0.33 24.25
N ASP A 264 5.92 -1.15 24.43
CA ASP A 264 5.78 -2.57 24.79
C ASP A 264 4.99 -2.82 26.09
N PRO A 265 5.09 -1.99 27.15
CA PRO A 265 4.28 -2.18 28.37
C PRO A 265 2.75 -2.12 28.16
N TRP A 266 2.30 -1.60 27.01
CA TRP A 266 0.89 -1.57 26.61
C TRP A 266 0.44 -2.83 25.87
N ILE A 267 1.36 -3.69 25.45
CA ILE A 267 1.08 -4.98 24.82
C ILE A 267 0.96 -6.04 25.92
N ARG A 268 -0.28 -6.32 26.35
CA ARG A 268 -0.55 -7.18 27.52
C ARG A 268 -1.27 -8.47 27.11
N THR A 269 -0.88 -9.58 27.73
CA THR A 269 -1.49 -10.89 27.51
C THR A 269 -3.01 -10.83 27.66
N GLY A 270 -3.73 -11.33 26.66
CA GLY A 270 -5.19 -11.38 26.60
C GLY A 270 -5.89 -10.02 26.45
N ALA A 271 -5.16 -8.90 26.34
CA ALA A 271 -5.73 -7.57 26.20
C ALA A 271 -5.70 -7.09 24.74
N PRO A 272 -6.70 -6.30 24.30
CA PRO A 272 -6.68 -5.66 23.00
C PRO A 272 -5.60 -4.58 22.92
N VAL A 273 -4.93 -4.48 21.77
CA VAL A 273 -3.95 -3.42 21.46
C VAL A 273 -3.98 -3.11 19.97
N ALA A 274 -4.08 -1.83 19.60
CA ALA A 274 -4.05 -1.40 18.21
C ALA A 274 -2.60 -1.11 17.79
N VAL A 275 -2.04 -1.96 16.92
CA VAL A 275 -0.63 -1.95 16.52
C VAL A 275 -0.42 -1.20 15.20
N GLY A 276 0.60 -0.34 15.17
CA GLY A 276 0.90 0.55 14.04
C GLY A 276 1.97 0.02 13.08
N ASN A 277 2.69 -1.04 13.44
CA ASN A 277 3.73 -1.64 12.62
C ASN A 277 3.84 -3.17 12.81
N ILE A 278 4.57 -3.84 11.92
CA ILE A 278 4.71 -5.30 11.91
C ILE A 278 5.50 -5.82 13.12
N SER A 279 6.46 -5.05 13.64
CA SER A 279 7.22 -5.44 14.84
C SER A 279 6.32 -5.51 16.08
N GLU A 280 5.40 -4.56 16.22
CA GLU A 280 4.39 -4.59 17.30
C GLU A 280 3.40 -5.74 17.14
N LEU A 281 3.02 -6.11 15.91
CA LEU A 281 2.22 -7.32 15.67
C LEU A 281 2.95 -8.58 16.13
N ALA A 282 4.24 -8.70 15.81
CA ALA A 282 5.07 -9.82 16.26
C ALA A 282 5.19 -9.86 17.79
N CYS A 283 5.44 -8.72 18.43
CA CYS A 283 5.47 -8.62 19.89
C CYS A 283 4.12 -9.00 20.53
N ALA A 284 3.01 -8.55 19.94
CA ALA A 284 1.67 -8.91 20.41
C ALA A 284 1.39 -10.41 20.30
N LEU A 285 1.87 -11.07 19.24
CA LEU A 285 1.78 -12.53 19.09
C LEU A 285 2.58 -13.25 20.18
N ASP A 286 3.82 -12.82 20.43
CA ASP A 286 4.70 -13.40 21.46
C ASP A 286 4.13 -13.22 22.87
N CYS A 287 3.50 -12.08 23.13
CA CYS A 287 2.86 -11.76 24.41
C CYS A 287 1.43 -12.34 24.56
N HIS A 288 0.90 -13.00 23.52
CA HIS A 288 -0.50 -13.46 23.45
C HIS A 288 -1.53 -12.32 23.68
N ALA A 289 -1.24 -11.13 23.18
CA ALA A 289 -2.16 -10.00 23.15
C ALA A 289 -3.13 -10.10 21.95
N MET A 290 -4.27 -9.41 22.04
CA MET A 290 -5.27 -9.37 20.97
C MET A 290 -4.99 -8.19 20.03
N ALA A 291 -4.08 -8.39 19.07
CA ALA A 291 -3.63 -7.32 18.18
C ALA A 291 -4.73 -6.87 17.19
N GLU A 292 -4.92 -5.57 17.06
CA GLU A 292 -5.72 -4.94 16.01
C GLU A 292 -4.82 -4.16 15.07
N ILE A 293 -4.87 -4.44 13.77
CA ILE A 293 -4.04 -3.74 12.79
C ILE A 293 -4.59 -2.33 12.59
N ARG A 294 -3.75 -1.31 12.75
CA ARG A 294 -4.09 0.08 12.48
C ARG A 294 -4.10 0.43 11.00
N GLU A 295 -4.77 1.53 10.68
CA GLU A 295 -4.92 2.10 9.33
C GLU A 295 -3.60 2.51 8.65
N CYS A 296 -2.54 2.70 9.43
CA CYS A 296 -1.21 3.04 8.91
C CYS A 296 -0.48 1.85 8.29
N ILE A 297 -0.95 0.62 8.50
CA ILE A 297 -0.52 -0.55 7.74
C ILE A 297 -1.49 -0.69 6.56
N PRO A 298 -1.06 -0.47 5.31
CA PRO A 298 -1.95 -0.44 4.16
C PRO A 298 -2.56 -1.82 3.87
N LEU A 299 -3.87 -1.93 4.04
CA LEU A 299 -4.67 -3.14 3.79
C LEU A 299 -5.60 -2.91 2.61
N HIS A 300 -5.10 -3.05 1.38
CA HIS A 300 -5.83 -2.68 0.16
C HIS A 300 -6.53 -3.85 -0.56
N ASN A 301 -6.43 -5.08 -0.03
CA ASN A 301 -7.14 -6.24 -0.56
C ASN A 301 -7.40 -7.27 0.55
N ASP A 302 -8.26 -8.25 0.25
CA ASP A 302 -8.64 -9.36 1.13
C ASP A 302 -7.45 -10.29 1.46
N TYR A 303 -6.48 -10.41 0.56
CA TYR A 303 -5.23 -11.14 0.80
C TYR A 303 -4.39 -10.54 1.90
N ALA A 304 -4.18 -9.22 1.88
CA ALA A 304 -3.41 -8.51 2.90
C ALA A 304 -4.05 -8.68 4.27
N VAL A 305 -5.39 -8.58 4.34
CA VAL A 305 -6.15 -8.86 5.57
C VAL A 305 -5.91 -10.31 6.01
N SER A 306 -6.11 -11.27 5.13
CA SER A 306 -5.93 -12.70 5.43
C SER A 306 -4.51 -13.02 5.91
N ALA A 307 -3.49 -12.39 5.31
CA ALA A 307 -2.10 -12.57 5.69
C ALA A 307 -1.82 -12.09 7.12
N LEU A 308 -2.33 -10.92 7.51
CA LEU A 308 -2.16 -10.40 8.86
C LEU A 308 -2.99 -11.18 9.89
N VAL A 309 -4.21 -11.62 9.53
CA VAL A 309 -5.01 -12.51 10.39
C VAL A 309 -4.31 -13.83 10.63
N ASN A 310 -3.75 -14.46 9.59
CA ASN A 310 -2.94 -15.67 9.72
C ASN A 310 -1.67 -15.44 10.53
N SER A 311 -1.22 -14.20 10.66
CA SER A 311 -0.08 -13.79 11.50
C SER A 311 -0.49 -13.40 12.94
N GLY A 312 -1.77 -13.56 13.31
CA GLY A 312 -2.26 -13.34 14.68
C GLY A 312 -3.13 -12.10 14.88
N ALA A 313 -3.44 -11.32 13.83
CA ALA A 313 -4.34 -10.18 13.96
C ALA A 313 -5.78 -10.62 14.32
N CYS A 314 -6.35 -9.96 15.32
CA CYS A 314 -7.71 -10.21 15.83
C CYS A 314 -8.73 -9.17 15.35
N GLY A 315 -8.31 -8.13 14.63
CA GLY A 315 -9.13 -7.07 14.08
C GLY A 315 -8.32 -6.17 13.17
N VAL A 316 -8.98 -5.43 12.28
CA VAL A 316 -8.30 -4.54 11.32
C VAL A 316 -9.01 -3.20 11.17
N TRP A 317 -8.25 -2.13 11.02
CA TRP A 317 -8.70 -0.79 10.65
C TRP A 317 -8.29 -0.50 9.20
N LEU A 318 -9.26 -0.31 8.32
CA LEU A 318 -9.01 -0.05 6.91
C LEU A 318 -8.51 1.38 6.68
N ASN A 319 -7.66 1.55 5.66
CA ASN A 319 -7.05 2.82 5.32
C ASN A 319 -8.06 3.76 4.61
N SER A 320 -7.95 5.07 4.87
CA SER A 320 -8.79 6.13 4.28
C SER A 320 -8.61 6.38 2.77
N GLU A 321 -7.61 5.74 2.17
CA GLU A 321 -7.31 5.80 0.74
C GLU A 321 -8.20 4.87 -0.10
N LEU A 322 -8.93 3.97 0.54
CA LEU A 322 -9.82 3.02 -0.12
C LEU A 322 -11.14 3.67 -0.56
N THR A 323 -11.63 3.24 -1.72
CA THR A 323 -12.99 3.53 -2.16
C THR A 323 -14.01 2.78 -1.32
N LEU A 324 -15.25 3.25 -1.30
CA LEU A 324 -16.36 2.60 -0.58
C LEU A 324 -16.59 1.18 -1.09
N THR A 325 -16.40 0.96 -2.40
CA THR A 325 -16.50 -0.34 -3.04
C THR A 325 -15.41 -1.30 -2.57
N GLU A 326 -14.16 -0.83 -2.45
CA GLU A 326 -13.05 -1.63 -1.91
C GLU A 326 -13.24 -1.93 -0.43
N ILE A 327 -13.67 -0.95 0.36
CA ILE A 327 -13.99 -1.12 1.79
C ILE A 327 -15.05 -2.20 1.95
N ALA A 328 -16.15 -2.10 1.20
CA ALA A 328 -17.24 -3.05 1.26
C ALA A 328 -16.80 -4.47 0.85
N HIS A 329 -16.01 -4.58 -0.22
CA HIS A 329 -15.45 -5.85 -0.65
C HIS A 329 -14.54 -6.48 0.42
N ILE A 330 -13.60 -5.72 0.99
CA ILE A 330 -12.68 -6.23 2.00
C ILE A 330 -13.45 -6.65 3.26
N ALA A 331 -14.40 -5.83 3.70
CA ALA A 331 -15.19 -6.08 4.90
C ALA A 331 -16.07 -7.34 4.79
N GLU A 332 -16.66 -7.62 3.62
CA GLU A 332 -17.47 -8.84 3.42
C GLU A 332 -16.65 -10.13 3.50
N ASN A 333 -15.37 -10.08 3.14
CA ASN A 333 -14.49 -11.25 3.08
C ASN A 333 -13.58 -11.39 4.31
N ALA A 334 -13.55 -10.40 5.20
CA ALA A 334 -12.75 -10.44 6.42
C ALA A 334 -13.33 -11.43 7.44
N SER A 335 -12.45 -12.23 8.05
CA SER A 335 -12.80 -13.18 9.13
C SER A 335 -12.68 -12.58 10.53
N VAL A 336 -12.31 -11.31 10.64
CA VAL A 336 -12.11 -10.56 11.89
C VAL A 336 -12.90 -9.25 11.84
N PRO A 337 -13.21 -8.61 12.99
CA PRO A 337 -13.85 -7.31 13.02
C PRO A 337 -13.10 -6.27 12.18
N VAL A 338 -13.85 -5.58 11.32
CA VAL A 338 -13.35 -4.53 10.43
C VAL A 338 -13.82 -3.17 10.92
N GLY A 339 -12.87 -2.25 11.06
CA GLY A 339 -13.11 -0.88 11.43
C GLY A 339 -12.75 0.12 10.33
N TYR A 340 -13.42 1.27 10.36
CA TYR A 340 -13.13 2.39 9.47
C TYR A 340 -13.32 3.74 10.19
N LEU A 341 -12.56 4.75 9.78
CA LEU A 341 -12.75 6.14 10.21
C LEU A 341 -14.06 6.66 9.63
N VAL A 342 -14.98 7.15 10.47
CA VAL A 342 -16.25 7.72 9.99
C VAL A 342 -16.44 9.18 10.34
N SER A 343 -15.70 9.70 11.33
CA SER A 343 -15.74 11.12 11.69
C SER A 343 -14.40 11.56 12.27
N GLY A 344 -13.92 12.75 11.90
CA GLY A 344 -12.67 13.31 12.42
C GLY A 344 -11.88 14.00 11.32
N ARG A 345 -10.56 13.79 11.30
CA ARG A 345 -9.67 14.23 10.22
C ARG A 345 -8.76 13.09 9.81
N ILE A 346 -8.53 12.93 8.52
CA ILE A 346 -7.59 11.93 8.00
C ILE A 346 -6.16 12.39 8.35
N ARG A 347 -5.36 11.51 8.96
CA ARG A 347 -3.92 11.74 9.16
C ARG A 347 -3.20 11.49 7.83
N THR A 348 -2.55 12.51 7.28
CA THR A 348 -1.92 12.45 5.96
C THR A 348 -0.44 12.09 6.02
N MET A 349 0.25 12.50 7.07
CA MET A 349 1.69 12.25 7.20
C MET A 349 2.12 12.24 8.67
N THR A 350 3.10 11.38 8.98
CA THR A 350 3.90 11.47 10.20
C THR A 350 5.34 11.81 9.82
N SER A 351 5.85 12.90 10.40
CA SER A 351 7.23 13.35 10.27
C SER A 351 8.00 13.02 11.53
N GLU A 352 9.12 12.29 11.41
CA GLU A 352 10.10 12.04 12.49
C GLU A 352 10.87 13.30 12.92
N HIS A 353 10.44 14.47 12.44
CA HIS A 353 11.04 15.76 12.77
C HIS A 353 9.95 16.73 13.22
N CYS A 354 10.26 17.46 14.29
CA CYS A 354 9.39 18.51 14.81
C CYS A 354 9.37 19.69 13.83
N VAL A 355 8.18 20.06 13.34
CA VAL A 355 7.99 21.19 12.43
C VAL A 355 8.51 22.53 12.99
N LEU A 356 8.63 22.66 14.32
CA LEU A 356 9.20 23.84 14.98
C LEU A 356 10.70 24.02 14.73
N MET A 357 11.41 22.97 14.33
CA MET A 357 12.82 23.12 13.92
C MET A 357 12.91 23.98 12.66
N THR A 358 11.99 23.79 11.72
CA THR A 358 11.93 24.56 10.46
C THR A 358 11.60 26.03 10.70
N THR A 359 10.88 26.34 11.79
CA THR A 359 10.56 27.73 12.16
C THR A 359 11.66 28.42 12.97
N GLY A 360 12.74 27.70 13.34
CA GLY A 360 13.80 28.22 14.20
C GLY A 360 13.38 28.41 15.67
N LYS A 361 12.21 27.89 16.08
CA LYS A 361 11.66 28.05 17.44
C LYS A 361 11.89 26.84 18.35
N CYS A 362 12.63 25.84 17.90
CA CYS A 362 12.92 24.66 18.71
C CYS A 362 13.78 25.03 19.94
N ILE A 363 13.30 24.69 21.13
CA ILE A 363 14.04 24.90 22.38
C ILE A 363 14.94 23.71 22.77
N HIS A 364 14.95 22.65 21.95
CA HIS A 364 15.72 21.40 22.15
C HIS A 364 15.43 20.58 23.42
N ASP A 365 14.46 21.01 24.22
CA ASP A 365 13.86 20.29 25.34
C ASP A 365 12.38 20.01 25.00
N CYS A 366 12.11 18.75 24.67
CA CYS A 366 10.82 18.31 24.16
C CYS A 366 9.73 18.32 25.24
N ASP A 367 10.08 17.86 26.44
CA ASP A 367 9.13 17.57 27.52
C ASP A 367 8.58 18.85 28.14
N THR A 368 9.36 19.94 28.09
CA THR A 368 8.96 21.25 28.63
C THR A 368 8.49 22.24 27.55
N CYS A 369 8.41 21.80 26.30
CA CYS A 369 8.11 22.69 25.16
C CYS A 369 6.65 23.14 25.12
N LYS A 370 6.36 24.29 25.74
CA LYS A 370 5.02 24.91 25.70
C LYS A 370 4.52 25.23 24.30
N LEU A 371 5.41 25.51 23.35
CA LEU A 371 5.04 25.73 21.96
C LEU A 371 4.28 24.53 21.38
N ARG A 372 4.59 23.29 21.78
CA ARG A 372 3.84 22.11 21.28
C ARG A 372 2.38 22.06 21.73
N GLN A 373 2.02 22.84 22.75
CA GLN A 373 0.65 22.94 23.26
C GLN A 373 -0.19 23.95 22.46
N GLU A 374 0.44 24.78 21.63
CA GLU A 374 -0.25 25.73 20.77
C GLU A 374 -0.72 25.05 19.46
N PRO A 375 -1.80 25.53 18.83
CA PRO A 375 -2.22 25.04 17.52
C PRO A 375 -1.20 25.40 16.43
N HIS A 376 -0.79 24.40 15.64
CA HIS A 376 0.11 24.57 14.50
C HIS A 376 -0.57 24.18 13.20
N TYR A 377 -0.17 24.83 12.11
CA TYR A 377 -0.64 24.53 10.76
C TYR A 377 0.51 24.61 9.75
N LEU A 378 0.52 23.71 8.79
CA LEU A 378 1.28 23.86 7.56
C LEU A 378 0.37 24.47 6.50
N ARG A 379 0.84 25.51 5.83
CA ARG A 379 0.14 26.10 4.69
C ARG A 379 0.55 25.36 3.43
N GLY A 380 -0.40 24.69 2.78
CA GLY A 380 -0.18 24.01 1.51
C GLY A 380 -0.09 24.98 0.33
N ILE A 381 0.25 24.45 -0.84
CA ILE A 381 0.40 25.22 -2.08
C ILE A 381 -0.91 25.86 -2.55
N ASP A 382 -2.03 25.23 -2.19
CA ASP A 382 -3.38 25.68 -2.54
C ASP A 382 -3.98 26.62 -1.48
N ASN A 383 -3.14 27.10 -0.54
CA ASN A 383 -3.52 27.94 0.60
C ASN A 383 -4.51 27.28 1.58
N ASP A 384 -4.55 25.95 1.58
CA ASP A 384 -5.14 25.13 2.60
C ASP A 384 -4.23 25.04 3.85
N TYR A 385 -4.83 24.82 5.01
CA TYR A 385 -4.12 24.77 6.29
C TYR A 385 -4.26 23.39 6.90
N LEU A 386 -3.15 22.64 6.91
CA LEU A 386 -3.06 21.30 7.45
C LEU A 386 -2.72 21.38 8.95
N PRO A 387 -3.61 20.94 9.86
CA PRO A 387 -3.31 20.94 11.28
C PRO A 387 -2.11 20.06 11.59
N VAL A 388 -1.28 20.51 12.53
CA VAL A 388 -0.11 19.77 13.00
C VAL A 388 -0.09 19.72 14.51
N THR A 389 0.20 18.54 15.04
CA THR A 389 0.57 18.35 16.45
C THR A 389 1.95 17.71 16.50
N THR A 390 2.73 18.03 17.53
CA THR A 390 4.02 17.38 17.74
C THR A 390 4.03 16.73 19.12
N ASP A 391 4.34 15.44 19.17
CA ASP A 391 4.40 14.69 20.42
C ASP A 391 5.71 14.95 21.20
N THR A 392 5.88 14.26 22.32
CA THR A 392 7.08 14.37 23.18
C THR A 392 8.34 13.82 22.50
N GLN A 393 8.19 12.82 21.62
CA GLN A 393 9.29 12.27 20.83
C GLN A 393 9.76 13.23 19.72
N GLY A 394 9.04 14.34 19.52
CA GLY A 394 9.34 15.32 18.49
C GLY A 394 8.83 14.90 17.11
N ARG A 395 7.90 13.95 17.04
CA ARG A 395 7.23 13.54 15.81
C ARG A 395 6.07 14.46 15.54
N SER A 396 6.05 15.05 14.35
CA SER A 396 4.94 15.88 13.91
C SER A 396 3.94 15.04 13.11
N ARG A 397 2.70 14.97 13.60
CA ARG A 397 1.58 14.37 12.88
C ARG A 397 0.81 15.46 12.16
N ILE A 398 0.46 15.21 10.91
CA ILE A 398 -0.14 16.20 10.01
C ILE A 398 -1.47 15.61 9.52
N TRP A 399 -2.51 16.44 9.56
CA TRP A 399 -3.85 16.06 9.16
C TRP A 399 -4.30 16.80 7.90
N ALA A 400 -5.27 16.19 7.20
CA ALA A 400 -5.94 16.79 6.07
C ALA A 400 -6.59 18.14 6.47
N PRO A 401 -6.66 19.11 5.53
CA PRO A 401 -7.15 20.45 5.82
C PRO A 401 -8.66 20.51 6.06
N GLN A 402 -9.46 19.62 5.44
CA GLN A 402 -10.88 19.47 5.74
C GLN A 402 -11.15 18.32 6.73
N PRO A 403 -12.19 18.42 7.59
CA PRO A 403 -12.70 17.28 8.33
C PRO A 403 -13.26 16.21 7.39
N PHE A 404 -13.28 14.96 7.85
CA PHE A 404 -13.85 13.82 7.14
C PHE A 404 -15.16 13.38 7.81
N ASP A 405 -16.18 13.05 7.01
CA ASP A 405 -17.50 12.64 7.51
C ASP A 405 -18.12 11.52 6.66
N ALA A 406 -17.93 10.25 7.00
CA ALA A 406 -18.59 9.12 6.33
C ALA A 406 -19.96 8.76 6.95
N VAL A 407 -20.54 9.64 7.78
CA VAL A 407 -21.88 9.38 8.37
C VAL A 407 -22.95 9.09 7.32
N PRO A 408 -23.00 9.79 6.15
CA PRO A 408 -24.00 9.50 5.12
C PRO A 408 -23.87 8.11 4.50
N GLU A 409 -22.71 7.46 4.62
CA GLU A 409 -22.42 6.13 4.05
C GLU A 409 -22.45 4.99 5.10
N LEU A 410 -22.90 5.27 6.34
CA LEU A 410 -22.92 4.25 7.41
C LEU A 410 -23.80 3.04 7.08
N ASP A 411 -24.90 3.23 6.36
CA ASP A 411 -25.76 2.12 5.96
C ASP A 411 -25.02 1.15 5.03
N VAL A 412 -24.27 1.67 4.06
CA VAL A 412 -23.39 0.89 3.17
C VAL A 412 -22.29 0.20 3.97
N LEU A 413 -21.56 0.94 4.81
CA LEU A 413 -20.47 0.38 5.63
C LEU A 413 -20.96 -0.77 6.51
N LEU A 414 -22.09 -0.57 7.21
CA LEU A 414 -22.72 -1.59 8.05
C LEU A 414 -23.28 -2.74 7.20
N ALA A 415 -23.87 -2.45 6.04
CA ALA A 415 -24.38 -3.47 5.13
C ALA A 415 -23.29 -4.45 4.69
N HIS A 416 -22.03 -4.05 4.66
CA HIS A 416 -20.92 -4.87 4.17
C HIS A 416 -19.96 -5.36 5.28
N GLY A 417 -20.32 -5.22 6.56
CA GLY A 417 -19.57 -5.84 7.66
C GLY A 417 -18.52 -4.95 8.32
N VAL A 418 -18.50 -3.65 8.04
CA VAL A 418 -17.74 -2.69 8.84
C VAL A 418 -18.48 -2.52 10.17
N THR A 419 -17.95 -3.15 11.22
CA THR A 419 -18.59 -3.24 12.55
C THR A 419 -18.06 -2.20 13.52
N ARG A 420 -16.86 -1.65 13.28
CA ARG A 420 -16.24 -0.64 14.16
C ARG A 420 -16.19 0.73 13.47
N LEU A 421 -16.85 1.71 14.07
CA LEU A 421 -17.03 3.04 13.48
C LEU A 421 -16.22 4.06 14.29
N MET A 422 -15.07 4.48 13.78
CA MET A 422 -14.15 5.36 14.51
C MET A 422 -14.55 6.84 14.38
N VAL A 423 -14.62 7.48 15.54
CA VAL A 423 -14.57 8.94 15.68
C VAL A 423 -13.20 9.32 16.22
N ASP A 424 -12.37 9.92 15.37
CA ASP A 424 -11.06 10.45 15.79
C ASP A 424 -11.26 11.82 16.46
N ALA A 425 -11.19 11.82 17.79
CA ALA A 425 -11.37 13.00 18.62
C ALA A 425 -10.05 13.71 18.97
N THR A 426 -8.92 13.31 18.36
CA THR A 426 -7.59 13.84 18.66
C THR A 426 -7.50 15.36 18.50
N LEU A 427 -8.15 15.91 17.47
CA LEU A 427 -8.17 17.35 17.18
C LEU A 427 -9.47 18.04 17.61
N LEU A 428 -10.37 17.33 18.29
CA LEU A 428 -11.67 17.86 18.69
C LEU A 428 -11.62 18.42 20.11
N THR A 429 -12.34 19.51 20.34
CA THR A 429 -12.66 19.92 21.72
C THR A 429 -13.60 18.90 22.37
N LYS A 430 -13.80 19.02 23.68
CA LYS A 430 -14.73 18.18 24.44
C LYS A 430 -16.17 18.28 23.91
N GLU A 431 -16.64 19.49 23.62
CA GLU A 431 -17.96 19.75 23.06
C GLU A 431 -18.09 19.22 21.63
N GLN A 432 -17.03 19.34 20.83
CA GLN A 432 -17.00 18.77 19.48
C GLN A 432 -16.99 17.24 19.52
N THR A 433 -16.30 16.64 20.50
CA THR A 433 -16.27 15.19 20.72
C THR A 433 -17.66 14.66 21.02
N GLU A 434 -18.36 15.27 21.99
CA GLU A 434 -19.74 14.90 22.34
C GLU A 434 -20.65 14.94 21.11
N ARG A 435 -20.61 16.04 20.35
CA ARG A 435 -21.42 16.22 19.14
C ARG A 435 -21.10 15.17 18.05
N ALA A 436 -19.82 14.89 17.82
CA ALA A 436 -19.39 13.93 16.81
C ALA A 436 -19.84 12.50 17.16
N ILE A 437 -19.65 12.09 18.42
CA ILE A 437 -20.09 10.76 18.89
C ILE A 437 -21.61 10.65 18.87
N ALA A 438 -22.33 11.64 19.40
CA ALA A 438 -23.80 11.65 19.41
C ALA A 438 -24.39 11.61 17.99
N ARG A 439 -23.74 12.27 17.02
CA ARG A 439 -24.12 12.21 15.61
C ARG A 439 -23.97 10.80 15.04
N VAL A 440 -22.84 10.13 15.26
CA VAL A 440 -22.63 8.74 14.82
C VAL A 440 -23.61 7.80 15.51
N ALA A 441 -23.85 7.96 16.83
CA ALA A 441 -24.83 7.17 17.57
C ALA A 441 -26.25 7.34 17.04
N SER A 442 -26.67 8.57 16.77
CA SER A 442 -27.97 8.86 16.15
C SER A 442 -28.08 8.26 14.75
N ALA A 443 -27.00 8.28 13.97
CA ALA A 443 -26.98 7.71 12.62
C ALA A 443 -27.06 6.18 12.65
N VAL A 444 -26.32 5.50 13.53
CA VAL A 444 -26.45 4.05 13.77
C VAL A 444 -27.88 3.70 14.20
N ALA A 445 -28.49 4.49 15.09
CA ALA A 445 -29.89 4.30 15.49
C ALA A 445 -30.86 4.49 14.31
N ALA A 446 -30.60 5.43 13.41
CA ALA A 446 -31.36 5.62 12.18
C ALA A 446 -31.25 4.41 11.25
N VAL A 447 -30.04 3.84 11.06
CA VAL A 447 -29.85 2.60 10.28
C VAL A 447 -30.66 1.46 10.89
N LYS A 448 -30.57 1.22 12.21
CA LYS A 448 -31.35 0.19 12.93
C LYS A 448 -32.86 0.30 12.65
N GLN A 449 -33.37 1.52 12.51
CA GLN A 449 -34.79 1.82 12.30
C GLN A 449 -35.15 1.98 10.82
N GLY A 450 -34.20 1.83 9.90
CA GLY A 450 -34.40 2.05 8.46
C GLY A 450 -34.76 3.48 8.09
N ARG A 451 -34.36 4.47 8.90
CA ARG A 451 -34.57 5.90 8.65
C ARG A 451 -33.45 6.48 7.79
N ALA A 452 -33.71 7.63 7.19
CA ALA A 452 -32.71 8.35 6.42
C ALA A 452 -31.54 8.82 7.31
N LEU A 453 -30.33 8.74 6.75
CA LEU A 453 -29.11 9.23 7.38
C LEU A 453 -28.99 10.76 7.23
N PRO A 454 -28.32 11.44 8.17
CA PRO A 454 -28.08 12.87 8.04
C PRO A 454 -27.10 13.14 6.90
N GLY A 455 -27.30 14.26 6.20
CA GLY A 455 -26.37 14.72 5.16
C GLY A 455 -24.99 15.06 5.73
N ARG A 456 -23.98 15.07 4.86
CA ARG A 456 -22.58 15.38 5.18
C ARG A 456 -22.45 16.75 5.85
N LEU A 457 -21.58 16.85 6.85
CA LEU A 457 -21.30 18.12 7.53
C LEU A 457 -20.74 19.17 6.57
N GLU A 458 -21.10 20.43 6.79
CA GLU A 458 -20.58 21.55 6.01
C GLU A 458 -19.05 21.64 6.12
N GLY A 459 -18.38 21.78 4.98
CA GLY A 459 -16.91 21.82 4.91
C GLY A 459 -16.21 20.47 5.10
N ALA A 460 -16.94 19.38 5.34
CA ALA A 460 -16.36 18.04 5.43
C ALA A 460 -16.20 17.36 4.06
N THR A 461 -15.10 16.63 3.89
CA THR A 461 -14.80 15.84 2.69
C THR A 461 -15.33 14.41 2.80
N GLN A 462 -15.46 13.77 1.64
CA GLN A 462 -15.70 12.33 1.48
C GLN A 462 -14.42 11.51 1.29
N GLY A 463 -13.26 12.15 1.32
CA GLY A 463 -11.99 11.49 1.06
C GLY A 463 -12.03 10.73 -0.27
N HIS A 464 -11.56 9.49 -0.25
CA HIS A 464 -11.46 8.62 -1.43
C HIS A 464 -12.66 7.69 -1.63
N LEU A 465 -13.73 7.82 -0.83
CA LEU A 465 -14.88 6.90 -0.87
C LEU A 465 -15.48 6.70 -2.28
N PHE A 466 -15.40 7.70 -3.16
CA PHE A 466 -15.94 7.63 -4.52
C PHE A 466 -14.91 7.88 -5.62
N SER A 467 -13.64 8.07 -5.24
CA SER A 467 -12.55 8.36 -6.18
C SER A 467 -11.28 7.65 -5.73
N PRO A 468 -10.77 6.68 -6.51
CA PRO A 468 -9.53 5.99 -6.16
C PRO A 468 -8.36 6.97 -6.19
N ILE A 469 -7.26 6.58 -5.54
CA ILE A 469 -5.97 7.25 -5.72
C ILE A 469 -5.47 6.90 -7.12
N GLY A 470 -5.17 7.93 -7.90
CA GLY A 470 -4.76 7.83 -9.30
C GLY A 470 -3.33 7.38 -9.52
#